data_AF-A0A1A7KIR2-F1
#
_entry.id   AF-A0A1A7KIR2-F1
#
_cell.length_a   1.000
_cell.length_b   1.000
_cell.length_c   1.000
_cell.angle_alpha   90.00
_cell.angle_beta   90.00
_cell.angle_gamma   90.00
#
_symmetry.space_group_name_H-M   'P 1'
#
loop_
_entity.id
_entity.type
_entity.pdbx_description
1 polymer ?
#
loop_
_entity_poly.entity_id
_entity_poly.type
_entity_poly.pdbx_seq_one_letter_code
_entity_poly.pdbx_strand_id
1 'polypeptide(L)'
;MPDVGRFFNIDPLSEKYSYQSHYNFSENRVVDGRELEGLEWVSSRNLETKTINLHLTYKPVNNTLGVLSKEQMSALTKEREAQIVSSFGGKDSSGNQVNITFSPSDKSTILWEYNMGYDLKGVEGADKLGSNEVLQVETTTQGLTSKIGNTQDNRTQINVGLNTNMEWTDEGQINFENKQNRSVIAATGAHEDGHILGLKHTDSEAKKNLKNLMRESPTGTQITPAQRTQVIQLIESQQKIAQ
;
A
#
# COMPACT_ATOMS: atom_id res chain seq x y z
N MET A 1 11.89 40.27 1.38
CA MET A 1 12.49 39.95 0.08
C MET A 1 12.65 38.43 0.04
N PRO A 2 11.79 37.67 -0.67
CA PRO A 2 11.92 36.22 -0.72
C PRO A 2 12.95 35.81 -1.77
N ASP A 3 13.70 34.76 -1.45
CA ASP A 3 14.97 34.36 -2.04
C ASP A 3 14.86 33.91 -3.51
N VAL A 4 15.51 34.69 -4.37
CA VAL A 4 15.70 34.44 -5.80
C VAL A 4 16.75 33.34 -5.96
N GLY A 5 16.38 32.08 -5.72
CA GLY A 5 17.37 30.98 -5.74
C GLY A 5 16.84 29.55 -5.90
N ARG A 6 15.53 29.29 -5.75
CA ARG A 6 15.00 27.91 -5.76
C ARG A 6 14.79 27.28 -7.16
N PHE A 7 15.03 28.02 -8.25
CA PHE A 7 14.65 27.59 -9.61
C PHE A 7 15.82 27.53 -10.61
N PHE A 8 17.07 27.41 -10.16
CA PHE A 8 18.23 27.39 -11.07
C PHE A 8 18.59 26.02 -11.65
N ASN A 9 17.94 24.93 -11.21
CA ASN A 9 18.10 23.63 -11.85
C ASN A 9 17.05 23.51 -12.95
N ILE A 10 17.49 23.74 -14.20
CA ILE A 10 16.68 23.50 -15.40
C ILE A 10 16.36 22.00 -15.44
N ASP A 11 15.08 21.65 -15.54
CA ASP A 11 14.65 20.27 -15.73
C ASP A 11 15.28 19.71 -17.04
N PRO A 12 16.07 18.62 -16.98
CA PRO A 12 16.66 18.01 -18.18
C PRO A 12 15.64 17.57 -19.24
N LEU A 13 14.36 17.47 -18.88
CA LEU A 13 13.26 17.16 -19.78
C LEU A 13 12.58 18.42 -20.35
N SER A 14 12.95 19.63 -19.92
CA SER A 14 12.33 20.89 -20.35
C SER A 14 12.36 21.07 -21.87
N GLU A 15 13.46 20.68 -22.54
CA GLU A 15 13.57 20.77 -24.01
C GLU A 15 12.59 19.84 -24.74
N LYS A 16 12.22 18.71 -24.12
CA LYS A 16 11.25 17.75 -24.69
C LYS A 16 9.81 18.21 -24.53
N TYR A 17 9.55 19.10 -23.59
CA TYR A 17 8.23 19.65 -23.26
C TYR A 17 8.23 21.17 -23.35
N SER A 18 8.79 21.72 -24.44
CA SER A 18 8.91 23.17 -24.65
C SER A 18 7.57 23.93 -24.68
N TYR A 19 6.46 23.22 -24.83
CA TYR A 19 5.09 23.73 -24.74
C TYR A 19 4.56 23.80 -23.30
N GLN A 20 5.24 23.16 -22.34
CA GLN A 20 4.88 23.12 -20.93
C GLN A 20 5.82 24.03 -20.14
N SER A 21 5.29 25.10 -19.54
CA SER A 21 6.09 25.98 -18.70
C SER A 21 6.31 25.35 -17.31
N HIS A 22 7.44 25.65 -16.68
CA HIS A 22 7.77 25.25 -15.31
C HIS A 22 6.78 25.82 -14.26
N TYR A 23 5.87 26.71 -14.67
CA TYR A 23 4.79 27.27 -13.85
C TYR A 23 3.41 26.70 -14.19
N ASN A 24 3.31 25.70 -15.06
CA ASN A 24 2.02 25.13 -15.45
C ASN A 24 1.51 24.18 -14.37
N PHE A 25 0.42 24.57 -13.70
CA PHE A 25 -0.36 23.72 -12.80
C PHE A 25 -1.38 22.92 -13.62
N SER A 26 -1.41 21.59 -13.46
CA SER A 26 -2.25 20.69 -14.26
C SER A 26 -2.15 20.92 -15.78
N GLU A 27 -0.93 21.15 -16.31
CA GLU A 27 -0.70 21.46 -17.73
C GLU A 27 -1.49 22.68 -18.28
N ASN A 28 -1.91 23.61 -17.40
CA ASN A 28 -2.89 24.67 -17.69
C ASN A 28 -4.26 24.16 -18.18
N ARG A 29 -4.51 22.84 -18.06
CA ARG A 29 -5.81 22.19 -18.26
C ARG A 29 -6.58 22.12 -16.94
N VAL A 30 -6.71 23.27 -16.28
CA VAL A 30 -7.33 23.37 -14.95
C VAL A 30 -8.83 23.02 -14.98
N VAL A 31 -9.47 23.11 -16.16
CA VAL A 31 -10.92 22.91 -16.34
C VAL A 31 -11.27 21.50 -16.80
N ASP A 32 -10.43 20.86 -17.62
CA ASP A 32 -10.73 19.59 -18.28
C ASP A 32 -9.71 18.47 -18.00
N GLY A 33 -8.59 18.80 -17.36
CA GLY A 33 -7.62 17.85 -16.83
C GLY A 33 -7.93 17.52 -15.37
N ARG A 34 -8.08 16.23 -15.06
CA ARG A 34 -8.05 15.78 -13.67
C ARG A 34 -6.58 15.65 -13.27
N GLU A 35 -6.13 16.46 -12.33
CA GLU A 35 -4.81 16.26 -11.73
C GLU A 35 -4.83 14.94 -10.93
N LEU A 36 -4.05 13.97 -11.41
CA LEU A 36 -3.91 12.66 -10.78
C LEU A 36 -2.71 12.61 -9.82
N GLU A 37 -1.99 13.73 -9.64
CA GLU A 37 -0.93 13.83 -8.64
C GLU A 37 -1.56 13.94 -7.24
N GLY A 38 -1.44 12.87 -6.45
CA GLY A 38 -1.95 12.79 -5.07
C GLY A 38 -3.31 12.09 -4.88
N LEU A 39 -3.74 11.26 -5.84
CA LEU A 39 -4.84 10.30 -5.64
C LEU A 39 -4.33 8.86 -5.79
N GLU A 40 -4.26 8.16 -4.66
CA GLU A 40 -3.60 6.86 -4.59
C GLU A 40 -4.62 5.73 -4.73
N TRP A 41 -5.73 5.84 -4.00
CA TRP A 41 -6.91 5.00 -4.21
C TRP A 41 -8.02 5.78 -4.92
N VAL A 42 -8.38 5.33 -6.12
CA VAL A 42 -9.50 5.87 -6.89
C VAL A 42 -10.56 4.78 -7.09
N SER A 43 -11.82 5.15 -6.97
CA SER A 43 -12.98 4.29 -7.16
C SER A 43 -13.86 4.87 -8.26
N SER A 44 -14.54 3.99 -8.98
CA SER A 44 -15.57 4.35 -9.96
C SER A 44 -16.68 3.33 -9.89
N ARG A 45 -17.93 3.80 -9.94
CA ARG A 45 -19.12 2.94 -9.90
C ARG A 45 -19.83 2.95 -11.24
N ASN A 46 -20.20 1.78 -11.71
CA ASN A 46 -21.15 1.62 -12.80
C ASN A 46 -22.42 0.95 -12.25
N LEU A 47 -23.51 1.72 -12.19
CA LEU A 47 -24.77 1.31 -11.58
C LEU A 47 -25.52 0.26 -12.40
N GLU A 48 -25.40 0.29 -13.73
CA GLU A 48 -26.06 -0.65 -14.64
C GLU A 48 -25.48 -2.06 -14.50
N THR A 49 -24.16 -2.17 -14.54
CA THR A 49 -23.43 -3.44 -14.42
C THR A 49 -23.19 -3.86 -12.97
N LYS A 50 -23.55 -3.01 -12.00
CA LYS A 50 -23.24 -3.18 -10.57
C LYS A 50 -21.75 -3.48 -10.34
N THR A 51 -20.88 -2.71 -10.97
CA THR A 51 -19.42 -2.86 -10.83
C THR A 51 -18.81 -1.66 -10.12
N ILE A 52 -17.78 -1.94 -9.32
CA ILE A 52 -16.95 -0.95 -8.63
C ILE A 52 -15.51 -1.24 -9.02
N ASN A 53 -14.86 -0.31 -9.71
CA ASN A 53 -13.45 -0.46 -10.05
C ASN A 53 -12.62 0.40 -9.11
N LEU A 54 -11.71 -0.24 -8.39
CA LEU A 54 -10.70 0.40 -7.57
C LEU A 54 -9.37 0.39 -8.32
N HIS A 55 -8.66 1.52 -8.31
CA HIS A 55 -7.33 1.65 -8.85
C HIS A 55 -6.38 2.14 -7.75
N LEU A 56 -5.30 1.40 -7.52
CA LEU A 56 -4.24 1.77 -6.59
C LEU A 56 -2.97 2.19 -7.34
N THR A 57 -2.45 3.38 -7.07
CA THR A 57 -1.06 3.72 -7.39
C THR A 57 -0.18 3.55 -6.16
N TYR A 58 0.98 2.92 -6.29
CA TYR A 58 1.91 2.69 -5.17
C TYR A 58 3.37 2.85 -5.62
N LYS A 59 4.25 3.13 -4.67
CA LYS A 59 5.70 3.16 -4.90
C LYS A 59 6.37 1.97 -4.20
N PRO A 60 6.95 1.02 -4.93
CA PRO A 60 7.75 -0.03 -4.31
C PRO A 60 9.10 0.54 -3.84
N VAL A 61 9.49 0.22 -2.61
CA VAL A 61 10.76 0.66 -2.01
C VAL A 61 11.51 -0.56 -1.48
N ASN A 62 12.75 -0.71 -1.92
CA ASN A 62 13.62 -1.80 -1.49
C ASN A 62 14.69 -1.27 -0.53
N ASN A 63 14.46 -1.40 0.78
CA ASN A 63 15.45 -1.08 1.81
C ASN A 63 16.04 -2.36 2.42
N THR A 64 16.15 -3.43 1.63
CA THR A 64 16.66 -4.72 2.12
C THR A 64 18.18 -4.83 2.13
N LEU A 65 18.91 -3.72 1.93
CA LEU A 65 20.38 -3.67 1.91
C LEU A 65 21.02 -4.68 0.93
N GLY A 66 20.34 -4.95 -0.20
CA GLY A 66 20.82 -5.86 -1.24
C GLY A 66 20.41 -7.33 -1.07
N VAL A 67 19.65 -7.68 -0.03
CA VAL A 67 19.10 -9.04 0.16
C VAL A 67 18.12 -9.39 -0.97
N LEU A 68 17.27 -8.45 -1.38
CA LEU A 68 16.37 -8.63 -2.52
C LEU A 68 16.90 -7.91 -3.77
N SER A 69 16.97 -8.63 -4.89
CA SER A 69 17.23 -8.05 -6.21
C SER A 69 16.03 -7.22 -6.71
N LYS A 70 16.23 -6.48 -7.81
CA LYS A 70 15.13 -5.72 -8.46
C LYS A 70 14.04 -6.66 -9.01
N GLU A 71 14.46 -7.80 -9.57
CA GLU A 71 13.57 -8.82 -10.12
C GLU A 71 12.76 -9.48 -9.00
N GLN A 72 13.42 -9.79 -7.89
CA GLN A 72 12.78 -10.36 -6.70
C GLN A 72 11.74 -9.41 -6.10
N MET A 73 12.09 -8.11 -5.99
CA MET A 73 11.14 -7.07 -5.60
C MET A 73 9.94 -7.00 -6.53
N SER A 74 10.15 -7.04 -7.85
CA SER A 74 9.06 -7.03 -8.83
C SER A 74 8.14 -8.25 -8.70
N ALA A 75 8.69 -9.41 -8.36
CA ALA A 75 7.88 -10.61 -8.12
C ALA A 75 7.04 -10.45 -6.84
N LEU A 76 7.61 -9.96 -5.73
CA LEU A 76 6.87 -9.76 -4.48
C LEU A 76 5.74 -8.73 -4.64
N THR A 77 5.97 -7.64 -5.36
CA THR A 77 4.92 -6.62 -5.56
C THR A 77 3.78 -7.20 -6.39
N LYS A 78 4.06 -7.97 -7.44
CA LYS A 78 3.03 -8.66 -8.25
C LYS A 78 2.27 -9.72 -7.45
N GLU A 79 2.96 -10.48 -6.60
CA GLU A 79 2.30 -11.46 -5.74
C GLU A 79 1.41 -10.78 -4.69
N ARG A 80 1.85 -9.64 -4.12
CA ARG A 80 1.04 -8.78 -3.25
C ARG A 80 -0.18 -8.22 -3.99
N GLU A 81 -0.02 -7.70 -5.20
CA GLU A 81 -1.15 -7.25 -6.05
C GLU A 81 -2.17 -8.38 -6.24
N ALA A 82 -1.71 -9.59 -6.62
CA ALA A 82 -2.59 -10.75 -6.80
C ALA A 82 -3.32 -11.12 -5.51
N GLN A 83 -2.63 -11.07 -4.37
CA GLN A 83 -3.23 -11.30 -3.06
C GLN A 83 -4.28 -10.23 -2.71
N ILE A 84 -4.04 -8.95 -3.03
CA ILE A 84 -5.02 -7.87 -2.83
C ILE A 84 -6.24 -8.11 -3.72
N VAL A 85 -6.06 -8.41 -5.01
CA VAL A 85 -7.19 -8.74 -5.91
C VAL A 85 -8.00 -9.89 -5.35
N SER A 86 -7.35 -10.94 -4.87
CA SER A 86 -8.03 -12.10 -4.30
C SER A 86 -8.76 -11.78 -3.00
N SER A 87 -8.22 -10.90 -2.15
CA SER A 87 -8.77 -10.60 -0.82
C SER A 87 -9.91 -9.58 -0.91
N PHE A 88 -9.64 -8.47 -1.61
CA PHE A 88 -10.48 -7.27 -1.65
C PHE A 88 -11.38 -7.20 -2.90
N GLY A 89 -11.12 -8.02 -3.92
CA GLY A 89 -12.04 -8.21 -5.04
C GLY A 89 -13.28 -9.02 -4.67
N GLY A 90 -14.25 -9.08 -5.58
CA GLY A 90 -15.48 -9.86 -5.40
C GLY A 90 -16.68 -9.03 -4.93
N LYS A 91 -17.72 -9.70 -4.42
CA LYS A 91 -19.03 -9.07 -4.14
C LYS A 91 -19.11 -8.31 -2.82
N ASP A 92 -19.36 -7.00 -2.85
CA ASP A 92 -19.68 -6.23 -1.63
C ASP A 92 -21.03 -6.68 -1.01
N SER A 93 -21.42 -6.12 0.14
CA SER A 93 -22.70 -6.47 0.81
C SER A 93 -23.95 -6.21 -0.04
N SER A 94 -23.86 -5.31 -1.02
CA SER A 94 -24.95 -4.97 -1.95
C SER A 94 -24.93 -5.81 -3.23
N GLY A 95 -23.98 -6.75 -3.36
CA GLY A 95 -23.81 -7.59 -4.53
C GLY A 95 -23.11 -6.91 -5.72
N ASN A 96 -22.51 -5.73 -5.52
CA ASN A 96 -21.68 -5.09 -6.54
C ASN A 96 -20.36 -5.85 -6.68
N GLN A 97 -19.92 -6.09 -7.92
CA GLN A 97 -18.63 -6.70 -8.20
C GLN A 97 -17.51 -5.67 -8.04
N VAL A 98 -16.58 -5.91 -7.11
CA VAL A 98 -15.39 -5.09 -6.90
C VAL A 98 -14.24 -5.67 -7.73
N ASN A 99 -13.65 -4.81 -8.56
CA ASN A 99 -12.46 -5.11 -9.35
C ASN A 99 -11.33 -4.18 -8.90
N ILE A 100 -10.10 -4.67 -8.90
CA ILE A 100 -8.94 -3.92 -8.42
C ILE A 100 -7.85 -3.97 -9.48
N THR A 101 -7.27 -2.80 -9.75
CA THR A 101 -6.16 -2.62 -10.70
C THR A 101 -5.07 -1.78 -10.04
N PHE A 102 -3.86 -1.84 -10.59
CA PHE A 102 -2.69 -1.20 -9.99
C PHE A 102 -1.88 -0.43 -11.03
N SER A 103 -1.12 0.56 -10.57
CA SER A 103 -0.06 1.22 -11.35
C SER A 103 1.10 1.62 -10.43
N PRO A 104 2.23 0.90 -10.47
CA PRO A 104 3.42 1.34 -9.74
C PRO A 104 3.90 2.70 -10.27
N SER A 105 4.25 3.61 -9.37
CA SER A 105 4.65 4.99 -9.70
C SER A 105 5.58 5.57 -8.63
N ASP A 106 6.69 6.16 -9.05
CA ASP A 106 7.62 6.85 -8.15
C ASP A 106 7.04 8.11 -7.48
N LYS A 107 5.90 8.59 -8.01
CA LYS A 107 5.16 9.74 -7.51
C LYS A 107 4.04 9.37 -6.54
N SER A 108 3.75 8.08 -6.33
CA SER A 108 2.70 7.67 -5.39
C SER A 108 3.11 8.00 -3.95
N THR A 109 2.13 8.44 -3.15
CA THR A 109 2.29 8.67 -1.71
C THR A 109 1.96 7.41 -0.87
N ILE A 110 1.47 6.33 -1.49
CA ILE A 110 1.40 5.01 -0.86
C ILE A 110 2.72 4.28 -1.11
N LEU A 111 3.50 4.09 -0.06
CA LEU A 111 4.77 3.39 -0.10
C LEU A 111 4.60 1.92 0.31
N TRP A 112 5.11 1.03 -0.53
CA TRP A 112 5.26 -0.39 -0.23
C TRP A 112 6.73 -0.70 0.00
N GLU A 113 7.14 -0.67 1.27
CA GLU A 113 8.54 -0.90 1.64
C GLU A 113 8.79 -2.33 2.08
N TYR A 114 9.93 -2.86 1.62
CA TYR A 114 10.46 -4.14 2.03
C TYR A 114 11.81 -3.88 2.69
N ASN A 115 11.93 -4.28 3.95
CA ASN A 115 13.01 -3.85 4.84
C ASN A 115 13.62 -5.05 5.58
N MET A 116 14.83 -4.88 6.13
CA MET A 116 15.44 -5.82 7.09
C MET A 116 15.21 -5.43 8.56
N GLY A 117 14.59 -4.27 8.78
CA GLY A 117 14.26 -3.67 10.07
C GLY A 117 13.20 -2.58 9.86
N TYR A 118 12.61 -2.06 10.92
CA TYR A 118 11.56 -1.05 10.80
C TYR A 118 12.11 0.37 10.90
N ASP A 119 11.61 1.26 10.03
CA ASP A 119 11.65 2.70 10.26
C ASP A 119 10.37 3.13 10.97
N LEU A 120 10.47 3.47 12.24
CA LEU A 120 9.31 3.88 13.05
C LEU A 120 8.92 5.36 12.83
N LYS A 121 9.72 6.13 12.10
CA LYS A 121 9.42 7.55 11.86
C LYS A 121 8.12 7.72 11.08
N GLY A 122 7.16 8.46 11.63
CA GLY A 122 5.88 8.72 10.96
C GLY A 122 4.87 7.58 11.08
N VAL A 123 5.20 6.51 11.82
CA VAL A 123 4.23 5.51 12.27
C VAL A 123 3.45 6.07 13.45
N GLU A 124 2.13 6.04 13.34
CA GLU A 124 1.20 6.58 14.32
C GLU A 124 1.38 5.89 15.68
N GLY A 125 1.65 6.67 16.73
CA GLY A 125 1.85 6.19 18.09
C GLY A 125 3.23 5.60 18.37
N ALA A 126 4.11 5.49 17.38
CA ALA A 126 5.46 4.98 17.59
C ALA A 126 6.33 5.91 18.45
N ASP A 127 6.03 7.22 18.45
CA ASP A 127 6.64 8.23 19.30
C ASP A 127 6.41 8.02 20.81
N LYS A 128 5.42 7.19 21.15
CA LYS A 128 5.04 6.88 22.54
C LYS A 128 5.60 5.55 23.04
N LEU A 129 6.30 4.80 22.19
CA LEU A 129 6.86 3.51 22.55
C LEU A 129 8.11 3.70 23.43
N GLY A 130 8.21 2.90 24.48
CA GLY A 130 9.45 2.74 25.23
C GLY A 130 10.43 1.83 24.50
N SER A 131 11.66 1.74 25.00
CA SER A 131 12.72 0.94 24.36
C SER A 131 12.37 -0.55 24.28
N ASN A 132 11.62 -1.08 25.24
CA ASN A 132 11.21 -2.49 25.24
C ASN A 132 10.15 -2.75 24.17
N GLU A 133 9.20 -1.83 24.00
CA GLU A 133 8.17 -1.93 22.98
C GLU A 133 8.76 -1.76 21.57
N VAL A 134 9.73 -0.85 21.40
CA VAL A 134 10.48 -0.74 20.13
C VAL A 134 11.17 -2.06 19.80
N LEU A 135 11.89 -2.65 20.78
CA LEU A 135 12.55 -3.94 20.58
C LEU A 135 11.55 -5.05 20.23
N GLN A 136 10.36 -5.04 20.83
CA GLN A 136 9.31 -5.99 20.52
C GLN A 136 8.83 -5.84 19.07
N VAL A 137 8.62 -4.60 18.60
CA VAL A 137 8.27 -4.34 17.20
C VAL A 137 9.37 -4.85 16.27
N GLU A 138 10.63 -4.56 16.58
CA GLU A 138 11.79 -4.98 15.80
C GLU A 138 12.07 -6.49 15.80
N THR A 139 11.38 -7.29 16.62
CA THR A 139 11.68 -8.73 16.74
C THR A 139 10.48 -9.63 16.48
N THR A 140 9.25 -9.12 16.59
CA THR A 140 8.03 -9.94 16.50
C THR A 140 7.04 -9.47 15.44
N THR A 141 7.14 -8.22 14.99
CA THR A 141 6.24 -7.68 13.98
C THR A 141 6.70 -8.10 12.58
N GLN A 142 5.76 -8.57 11.76
CA GLN A 142 6.02 -9.01 10.38
C GLN A 142 5.72 -7.93 9.34
N GLY A 143 4.69 -7.12 9.61
CA GLY A 143 4.26 -5.99 8.80
C GLY A 143 3.88 -4.79 9.67
N LEU A 144 4.03 -3.58 9.14
CA LEU A 144 3.68 -2.35 9.84
C LEU A 144 3.07 -1.33 8.89
N THR A 145 1.93 -0.77 9.28
CA THR A 145 1.26 0.33 8.58
C THR A 145 1.44 1.63 9.35
N SER A 146 1.77 2.71 8.64
CA SER A 146 2.10 3.97 9.30
C SER A 146 0.88 4.70 9.85
N LYS A 147 -0.27 4.69 9.16
CA LYS A 147 -1.52 5.30 9.63
C LYS A 147 -2.70 4.39 9.29
N ILE A 148 -3.61 4.15 10.23
CA ILE A 148 -4.80 3.34 9.92
C ILE A 148 -5.86 4.23 9.27
N GLY A 149 -6.40 3.78 8.14
CA GLY A 149 -7.53 4.44 7.48
C GLY A 149 -7.17 5.73 6.76
N ASN A 150 -5.92 5.94 6.35
CA ASN A 150 -5.55 7.02 5.45
C ASN A 150 -5.20 6.45 4.08
N THR A 151 -6.12 6.57 3.12
CA THR A 151 -5.98 6.01 1.78
C THR A 151 -5.23 6.93 0.82
N GLN A 152 -4.80 8.13 1.26
CA GLN A 152 -4.24 9.16 0.39
C GLN A 152 -2.78 9.54 0.70
N ASP A 153 -2.21 9.03 1.79
CA ASP A 153 -0.80 9.22 2.17
C ASP A 153 -0.43 8.20 3.23
N ASN A 154 0.37 7.20 2.86
CA ASN A 154 0.66 6.11 3.77
C ASN A 154 1.89 5.31 3.39
N ARG A 155 2.34 4.49 4.33
CA ARG A 155 3.47 3.59 4.13
C ARG A 155 3.21 2.29 4.86
N THR A 156 3.36 1.21 4.13
CA THR A 156 3.45 -0.16 4.68
C THR A 156 4.90 -0.62 4.63
N GLN A 157 5.32 -1.34 5.65
CA GLN A 157 6.65 -1.93 5.76
C GLN A 157 6.50 -3.43 6.01
N ILE A 158 7.22 -4.25 5.25
CA ILE A 158 7.31 -5.70 5.49
C ILE A 158 8.75 -6.03 5.85
N ASN A 159 8.94 -6.68 7.00
CA ASN A 159 10.28 -7.13 7.38
C ASN A 159 10.54 -8.52 6.81
N VAL A 160 11.40 -8.59 5.79
CA VAL A 160 11.75 -9.86 5.12
C VAL A 160 12.85 -10.64 5.86
N GLY A 161 13.45 -10.04 6.90
CA GLY A 161 14.48 -10.64 7.75
C GLY A 161 13.99 -11.27 9.05
N LEU A 162 12.69 -11.15 9.38
CA LEU A 162 12.14 -11.61 10.67
C LEU A 162 10.97 -12.59 10.58
N ASN A 163 10.48 -12.91 9.38
CA ASN A 163 9.23 -13.65 9.29
C ASN A 163 9.41 -15.10 9.80
N THR A 164 8.86 -15.37 10.99
CA THR A 164 9.09 -16.58 11.79
C THR A 164 8.54 -17.86 11.18
N ASN A 165 7.68 -17.76 10.16
CA ASN A 165 7.03 -18.90 9.50
C ASN A 165 7.59 -19.13 8.08
N MET A 166 8.83 -18.69 7.83
CA MET A 166 9.50 -18.86 6.55
C MET A 166 10.67 -19.83 6.63
N GLU A 167 10.97 -20.47 5.51
CA GLU A 167 12.21 -21.21 5.32
C GLU A 167 13.36 -20.25 4.99
N TRP A 168 14.52 -20.49 5.57
CA TRP A 168 15.73 -19.68 5.38
C TRP A 168 16.76 -20.46 4.58
N THR A 169 17.64 -19.74 3.86
CA THR A 169 18.84 -20.35 3.26
C THR A 169 19.87 -20.64 4.35
N ASP A 170 20.88 -21.44 4.02
CA ASP A 170 21.97 -21.77 4.95
C ASP A 170 22.78 -20.52 5.37
N GLU A 171 22.76 -19.47 4.55
CA GLU A 171 23.36 -18.16 4.84
C GLU A 171 22.49 -17.28 5.75
N GLY A 172 21.36 -17.78 6.24
CA GLY A 172 20.44 -17.03 7.10
C GLY A 172 19.66 -15.95 6.36
N GLN A 173 19.52 -16.06 5.04
CA GLN A 173 18.73 -15.15 4.21
C GLN A 173 17.38 -15.76 3.87
N ILE A 174 16.44 -14.91 3.44
CA ILE A 174 15.14 -15.40 2.97
C ILE A 174 15.35 -16.36 1.80
N ASN A 175 14.77 -17.57 1.89
CA ASN A 175 14.70 -18.45 0.73
C ASN A 175 13.63 -17.92 -0.24
N PHE A 176 14.03 -17.00 -1.13
CA PHE A 176 13.11 -16.34 -2.05
C PHE A 176 12.41 -17.31 -3.01
N GLU A 177 13.12 -18.37 -3.45
CA GLU A 177 12.58 -19.33 -4.42
C GLU A 177 11.43 -20.16 -3.82
N ASN A 178 11.35 -20.26 -2.48
CA ASN A 178 10.24 -20.86 -1.79
C ASN A 178 8.95 -20.04 -2.01
N LYS A 179 7.98 -20.62 -2.73
CA LYS A 179 6.68 -19.99 -3.02
C LYS A 179 5.85 -19.69 -1.78
N GLN A 180 5.96 -20.51 -0.73
CA GLN A 180 5.26 -20.29 0.53
C GLN A 180 5.77 -19.02 1.22
N ASN A 181 7.09 -18.79 1.23
CA ASN A 181 7.67 -17.56 1.79
C ASN A 181 7.13 -16.32 1.09
N ARG A 182 7.16 -16.31 -0.23
CA ARG A 182 6.65 -15.16 -1.01
C ARG A 182 5.15 -14.95 -0.82
N SER A 183 4.38 -16.05 -0.74
CA SER A 183 2.95 -15.99 -0.42
C SER A 183 2.67 -15.39 0.98
N VAL A 184 3.46 -15.75 1.99
CA VAL A 184 3.35 -15.18 3.34
C VAL A 184 3.66 -13.68 3.32
N ILE A 185 4.70 -13.27 2.58
CA ILE A 185 5.06 -11.85 2.40
C ILE A 185 3.95 -11.08 1.69
N ALA A 186 3.39 -11.65 0.63
CA ALA A 186 2.27 -11.05 -0.11
C ALA A 186 1.02 -10.89 0.77
N ALA A 187 0.68 -11.90 1.58
CA ALA A 187 -0.43 -11.85 2.53
C ALA A 187 -0.18 -10.83 3.64
N THR A 188 1.04 -10.74 4.16
CA THR A 188 1.44 -9.73 5.14
C THR A 188 1.30 -8.33 4.54
N GLY A 189 1.79 -8.11 3.32
CA GLY A 189 1.61 -6.83 2.63
C GLY A 189 0.15 -6.46 2.43
N ALA A 190 -0.67 -7.39 1.93
CA ALA A 190 -2.10 -7.16 1.75
C ALA A 190 -2.83 -6.88 3.08
N HIS A 191 -2.39 -7.49 4.18
CA HIS A 191 -2.89 -7.20 5.52
C HIS A 191 -2.59 -5.76 5.93
N GLU A 192 -1.36 -5.28 5.72
CA GLU A 192 -0.99 -3.89 5.96
C GLU A 192 -1.79 -2.92 5.07
N ASP A 193 -2.04 -3.28 3.80
CA ASP A 193 -2.95 -2.49 2.95
C ASP A 193 -4.38 -2.48 3.50
N GLY A 194 -4.82 -3.56 4.16
CA GLY A 194 -6.09 -3.58 4.89
C GLY A 194 -6.17 -2.52 5.99
N HIS A 195 -5.06 -2.25 6.69
CA HIS A 195 -4.98 -1.18 7.67
C HIS A 195 -5.01 0.21 7.03
N ILE A 196 -4.36 0.41 5.87
CA ILE A 196 -4.52 1.65 5.06
C ILE A 196 -6.00 1.89 4.76
N LEU A 197 -6.72 0.81 4.46
CA LEU A 197 -8.16 0.79 4.16
C LEU A 197 -9.05 0.77 5.41
N GLY A 198 -8.48 1.03 6.59
CA GLY A 198 -9.20 1.24 7.84
C GLY A 198 -9.70 -0.02 8.55
N LEU A 199 -9.36 -1.21 8.06
CA LEU A 199 -9.68 -2.47 8.73
C LEU A 199 -8.76 -2.67 9.94
N LYS A 200 -9.26 -3.34 10.98
CA LYS A 200 -8.53 -3.53 12.25
C LYS A 200 -8.67 -4.97 12.75
N HIS A 201 -7.69 -5.43 13.54
CA HIS A 201 -7.79 -6.73 14.21
C HIS A 201 -8.95 -6.79 15.22
N THR A 202 -9.34 -5.62 15.75
CA THR A 202 -10.45 -5.50 16.70
C THR A 202 -11.82 -5.77 16.07
N ASP A 203 -11.93 -5.76 14.74
CA ASP A 203 -13.18 -5.99 14.03
C ASP A 203 -13.71 -7.40 14.33
N SER A 204 -15.03 -7.51 14.61
CA SER A 204 -15.65 -8.79 14.98
C SER A 204 -15.36 -9.91 13.97
N GLU A 205 -15.32 -9.57 12.67
CA GLU A 205 -15.03 -10.51 11.59
C GLU A 205 -13.58 -11.00 11.60
N ALA A 206 -12.63 -10.14 11.97
CA ALA A 206 -11.21 -10.50 12.09
C ALA A 206 -10.99 -11.54 13.20
N LYS A 207 -11.74 -11.43 14.30
CA LYS A 207 -11.64 -12.34 15.46
C LYS A 207 -12.27 -13.71 15.21
N LYS A 208 -13.39 -13.76 14.48
CA LYS A 208 -14.20 -14.97 14.33
C LYS A 208 -13.81 -15.84 13.14
N ASN A 209 -13.32 -15.24 12.05
CA ASN A 209 -13.06 -15.97 10.82
C ASN A 209 -11.57 -16.30 10.68
N LEU A 210 -11.22 -17.59 10.73
CA LEU A 210 -9.85 -18.09 10.60
C LEU A 210 -9.19 -17.71 9.26
N LYS A 211 -9.99 -17.43 8.21
CA LYS A 211 -9.51 -17.02 6.89
C LYS A 211 -9.43 -15.50 6.73
N ASN A 212 -9.80 -14.73 7.76
CA ASN A 212 -9.81 -13.27 7.66
C ASN A 212 -8.38 -12.75 7.51
N LEU A 213 -8.19 -11.89 6.52
CA LEU A 213 -6.92 -11.21 6.28
C LEU A 213 -6.49 -10.43 7.52
N MET A 214 -7.41 -9.79 8.25
CA MET A 214 -7.09 -8.94 9.41
C MET A 214 -6.91 -9.69 10.73
N ARG A 215 -6.70 -11.00 10.70
CA ARG A 215 -6.39 -11.78 11.89
C ARG A 215 -4.93 -11.58 12.31
N GLU A 216 -4.65 -11.48 13.60
CA GLU A 216 -3.31 -11.25 14.16
C GLU A 216 -2.31 -12.37 13.83
N SER A 217 -2.70 -13.64 13.98
CA SER A 217 -1.85 -14.77 13.55
C SER A 217 -2.60 -16.12 13.53
N PRO A 218 -2.30 -17.02 12.56
CA PRO A 218 -1.71 -16.68 11.27
C PRO A 218 -2.68 -15.78 10.48
N THR A 219 -2.12 -14.91 9.65
CA THR A 219 -2.88 -14.03 8.75
C THR A 219 -3.67 -14.88 7.75
N GLY A 220 -4.96 -14.58 7.59
CA GLY A 220 -5.77 -15.17 6.53
C GLY A 220 -5.52 -14.53 5.17
N THR A 221 -6.40 -14.77 4.21
CA THR A 221 -6.24 -14.30 2.82
C THR A 221 -7.52 -13.69 2.24
N GLN A 222 -8.54 -13.45 3.06
CA GLN A 222 -9.86 -13.05 2.60
C GLN A 222 -10.46 -11.95 3.49
N ILE A 223 -11.26 -11.07 2.91
CA ILE A 223 -12.13 -10.17 3.69
C ILE A 223 -13.60 -10.38 3.34
N THR A 224 -14.48 -10.09 4.30
CA THR A 224 -15.92 -10.29 4.15
C THR A 224 -16.54 -9.28 3.18
N PRO A 225 -17.73 -9.54 2.62
CA PRO A 225 -18.48 -8.54 1.85
C PRO A 225 -18.69 -7.22 2.62
N ALA A 226 -18.91 -7.30 3.94
CA ALA A 226 -19.07 -6.13 4.81
C ALA A 226 -17.77 -5.32 4.93
N GLN A 227 -16.62 -5.98 5.12
CA GLN A 227 -15.32 -5.31 5.12
C GLN A 227 -15.04 -4.67 3.75
N ARG A 228 -15.39 -5.33 2.63
CA ARG A 228 -15.29 -4.72 1.29
C ARG A 228 -16.14 -3.48 1.14
N THR A 229 -17.38 -3.48 1.64
CA THR A 229 -18.22 -2.28 1.67
C THR A 229 -17.57 -1.15 2.48
N GLN A 230 -17.02 -1.45 3.66
CA GLN A 230 -16.32 -0.47 4.50
C GLN A 230 -15.11 0.14 3.77
N VAL A 231 -14.29 -0.70 3.15
CA VAL A 231 -13.13 -0.25 2.34
C VAL A 231 -13.56 0.72 1.25
N ILE A 232 -14.60 0.37 0.47
CA ILE A 232 -15.08 1.21 -0.61
C ILE A 232 -15.60 2.56 -0.09
N GLN A 233 -16.38 2.53 1.00
CA GLN A 233 -16.91 3.76 1.61
C GLN A 233 -15.78 4.67 2.11
N LEU A 234 -14.74 4.10 2.70
CA LEU A 234 -13.59 4.87 3.15
C LEU A 234 -12.88 5.54 1.97
N ILE A 235 -12.56 4.77 0.92
CA ILE A 235 -11.92 5.28 -0.30
C ILE A 235 -12.77 6.40 -0.91
N GLU A 236 -14.08 6.21 -1.05
CA GLU A 236 -15.00 7.21 -1.60
C GLU A 236 -15.11 8.47 -0.75
N SER A 237 -15.04 8.34 0.58
CA SER A 237 -15.09 9.48 1.50
C SER A 237 -13.81 10.33 1.49
N GLN A 238 -12.67 9.73 1.14
CA GLN A 238 -11.36 10.39 1.12
C GLN A 238 -10.96 10.88 -0.27
N GLN A 239 -11.64 10.37 -1.31
CA GLN A 239 -11.58 11.01 -2.61
C GLN A 239 -12.11 12.42 -2.48
N LYS A 240 -11.22 13.39 -2.72
CA LYS A 240 -11.61 14.78 -2.87
C LYS A 240 -12.60 14.84 -4.04
N ILE A 241 -13.88 15.02 -3.71
CA ILE A 241 -14.90 15.36 -4.70
C ILE A 241 -14.45 16.70 -5.28
N ALA A 242 -14.09 16.72 -6.56
CA ALA A 242 -13.96 17.97 -7.29
C ALA A 242 -15.34 18.66 -7.26
N GLN A 243 -15.45 19.75 -6.50
CA GLN A 243 -16.52 20.73 -6.68
C GLN A 243 -16.16 21.65 -7.84
#